data_AF-A0A5E5QRG4-F1
#
_entry.id   AF-A0A5E5QRG4-F1
#
_cell.length_a   1.000
_cell.length_b   1.000
_cell.length_c   1.000
_cell.angle_alpha   90.00
_cell.angle_beta   90.00
_cell.angle_gamma   90.00
#
_symmetry.space_group_name_H-M   'P 1'
#
loop_
_entity.id
_entity.type
_entity.pdbx_description
1 polymer ?
#
loop_
_entity_poly.entity_id
_entity_poly.type
_entity_poly.pdbx_seq_one_letter_code
_entity_poly.pdbx_strand_id
1 'polypeptide(L)' 'MRIRQKYRLVDLQVHKSDMKDKFWQELSLSEMTRAQWESLCDGCGRCCLHKIEDEDTNEIYFTDVACRYLDEETCQ' A
#
# COMPACT_ATOMS: atom_id res chain seq x y z
N MET A 1 -12.48 38.37 -5.08
CA MET A 1 -11.61 37.51 -4.25
C MET A 1 -12.14 36.08 -4.30
N ARG A 2 -11.55 35.21 -5.13
CA ARG A 2 -11.93 33.79 -5.28
C ARG A 2 -10.67 32.95 -5.60
N ILE A 3 -10.31 32.08 -4.65
CA ILE A 3 -10.12 30.61 -4.80
C ILE A 3 -9.03 30.08 -5.79
N ARG A 4 -8.02 29.42 -5.19
CA ARG A 4 -7.28 28.20 -5.59
C ARG A 4 -6.81 28.03 -7.05
N GLN A 5 -5.50 28.19 -7.29
CA GLN A 5 -4.76 27.54 -8.41
C GLN A 5 -3.27 27.34 -8.06
N LYS A 6 -2.92 26.27 -7.36
CA LYS A 6 -1.51 25.83 -7.29
C LYS A 6 -1.31 24.33 -7.08
N TYR A 7 -2.15 23.49 -7.67
CA TYR A 7 -1.77 22.11 -7.97
C TYR A 7 -1.17 22.10 -9.38
N ARG A 8 0.16 22.23 -9.42
CA ARG A 8 0.98 22.29 -10.63
C ARG A 8 1.54 20.89 -10.90
N LEU A 9 0.96 20.21 -11.89
CA LEU A 9 1.66 19.42 -12.91
C LEU A 9 2.81 18.50 -12.45
N VAL A 10 2.52 17.34 -11.83
CA VAL A 10 3.47 16.21 -11.80
C VAL A 10 2.85 14.84 -12.10
N ASP A 11 1.53 14.64 -12.07
CA ASP A 11 0.96 13.29 -12.18
C ASP A 11 0.30 12.95 -13.53
N LEU A 12 0.87 13.40 -14.67
CA LEU A 12 0.27 13.19 -16.00
C LEU A 12 0.81 12.00 -16.81
N GLN A 13 1.56 11.07 -16.20
CA GLN A 13 2.04 9.86 -16.90
C GLN A 13 2.08 8.61 -16.00
N VAL A 14 0.99 8.26 -15.33
CA VAL A 14 0.81 6.87 -14.86
C VAL A 14 0.55 6.00 -16.10
N HIS A 15 1.56 5.22 -16.48
CA HIS A 15 1.61 4.36 -17.65
C HIS A 15 0.38 3.44 -17.80
N LYS A 16 -0.03 3.27 -19.06
CA LYS A 16 -1.32 2.74 -19.54
C LYS A 16 -1.17 1.33 -20.14
N SER A 17 -0.48 0.42 -19.46
CA SER A 17 -0.11 -0.90 -20.01
C SER A 17 -0.53 -2.14 -19.21
N ASP A 18 -1.33 -2.03 -18.15
CA ASP A 18 -1.56 -3.17 -17.23
C ASP A 18 -3.04 -3.60 -17.18
N MET A 19 -3.73 -3.72 -18.31
CA MET A 19 -5.15 -4.13 -18.30
C MET A 19 -5.35 -5.61 -17.91
N LYS A 20 -4.27 -6.39 -17.79
CA LYS A 20 -4.28 -7.77 -17.26
C LYS A 20 -3.58 -7.92 -15.90
N ASP A 21 -2.74 -6.98 -15.50
CA ASP A 21 -1.90 -7.12 -14.31
C ASP A 21 -2.48 -6.45 -13.06
N LYS A 22 -3.49 -5.57 -13.18
CA LYS A 22 -4.13 -4.92 -12.02
C LYS A 22 -5.26 -5.74 -11.40
N PHE A 23 -5.03 -7.03 -11.15
CA PHE A 23 -6.02 -7.91 -10.51
C PHE A 23 -6.56 -7.33 -9.19
N TRP A 24 -5.76 -6.52 -8.49
CA TRP A 24 -6.15 -5.85 -7.23
C TRP A 24 -7.23 -4.76 -7.38
N GLN A 25 -7.57 -4.36 -8.61
CA GLN A 25 -8.69 -3.45 -8.87
C GLN A 25 -10.02 -4.18 -9.04
N GLU A 26 -9.98 -5.48 -9.34
CA GLU A 26 -11.16 -6.30 -9.65
C GLU A 26 -11.46 -7.33 -8.55
N LEU A 27 -10.42 -7.92 -7.96
CA LEU A 27 -10.53 -8.88 -6.87
C LEU A 27 -10.51 -8.17 -5.52
N SER A 28 -11.41 -8.58 -4.62
CA SER A 28 -11.28 -8.22 -3.21
C SER A 28 -10.07 -8.91 -2.58
N LEU A 29 -9.61 -8.34 -1.47
CA LEU A 29 -8.54 -8.89 -0.64
C LEU A 29 -8.77 -10.37 -0.27
N SER A 30 -10.01 -10.78 -0.02
CA SER A 30 -10.35 -12.18 0.29
C SER A 30 -10.33 -13.13 -0.92
N GLU A 31 -10.43 -12.62 -2.14
CA GLU A 31 -10.47 -13.41 -3.37
C GLU A 31 -9.08 -13.62 -3.98
N MET A 32 -8.08 -12.86 -3.51
CA MET A 32 -6.71 -12.99 -3.98
C MET A 32 -6.03 -14.23 -3.39
N THR A 33 -5.32 -14.95 -4.25
CA THR A 33 -4.39 -16.00 -3.81
C THR A 33 -3.21 -15.39 -3.04
N ARG A 34 -2.50 -16.21 -2.25
CA ARG A 34 -1.29 -15.75 -1.55
C ARG A 34 -0.26 -15.16 -2.52
N ALA A 35 0.00 -15.82 -3.65
CA ALA A 35 0.97 -15.33 -4.63
C ALA A 35 0.59 -13.95 -5.20
N GLN A 36 -0.70 -13.71 -5.44
CA GLN A 36 -1.21 -12.40 -5.86
C GLN A 36 -1.02 -11.35 -4.76
N TRP A 37 -1.34 -11.68 -3.52
CA TRP A 37 -1.08 -10.81 -2.38
C TRP A 37 0.38 -10.42 -2.24
N GLU A 38 1.29 -11.40 -2.25
CA GLU A 38 2.73 -11.15 -2.14
C GLU A 38 3.26 -10.34 -3.32
N SER A 39 2.66 -10.47 -4.52
CA SER A 39 3.07 -9.66 -5.68
C SER A 39 2.78 -8.17 -5.55
N LEU A 40 1.90 -7.77 -4.61
CA LEU A 40 1.66 -6.36 -4.27
C LEU A 40 2.74 -5.80 -3.33
N CYS A 41 3.55 -6.66 -2.72
CA CYS A 41 4.63 -6.27 -1.83
C CYS A 41 5.84 -5.79 -2.63
N ASP A 42 6.35 -4.61 -2.30
CA ASP A 42 7.58 -4.03 -2.85
C ASP A 42 8.82 -4.33 -1.97
N GLY A 43 8.65 -5.16 -0.93
CA GLY A 43 9.71 -5.50 0.03
C GLY A 43 10.12 -4.33 0.94
N CYS A 44 9.32 -3.26 1.04
CA CYS A 44 9.68 -2.09 1.84
C CYS A 44 9.47 -2.24 3.36
N GLY A 45 8.89 -3.36 3.81
CA GLY A 45 8.65 -3.68 5.22
C GLY A 45 7.48 -2.93 5.88
N ARG A 46 6.84 -1.97 5.19
CA ARG A 46 5.73 -1.16 5.76
C ARG A 46 4.47 -1.97 6.09
N CYS A 47 4.20 -3.06 5.37
CA CYS A 47 3.10 -3.97 5.67
C CYS A 47 3.44 -4.97 6.79
N CYS A 48 4.73 -5.19 7.05
CA CYS A 48 5.23 -6.19 7.99
C CYS A 48 5.34 -5.67 9.43
N LEU A 49 5.00 -4.41 9.68
CA LEU A 49 5.08 -3.78 11.00
C LEU A 49 3.68 -3.52 11.56
N HIS A 50 3.54 -3.64 12.88
CA HIS A 50 2.35 -3.16 13.56
C HIS A 50 2.23 -1.64 13.37
N LYS A 51 1.03 -1.22 12.93
CA LYS A 51 0.66 0.18 12.72
C LYS A 51 -0.36 0.57 13.78
N ILE A 52 -0.16 1.75 14.34
CA ILE A 52 -1.08 2.35 15.31
C ILE A 52 -1.65 3.60 14.65
N GLU A 53 -2.97 3.72 14.71
CA GLU A 53 -3.68 4.90 14.25
C GLU A 53 -4.07 5.73 15.48
N ASP A 54 -3.78 7.03 15.43
CA ASP A 54 -4.24 7.98 16.42
C ASP A 54 -5.72 8.33 16.18
N GLU A 55 -6.56 8.17 17.20
CA GLU A 55 -8.02 8.28 17.06
C GLU A 55 -8.52 9.71 16.80
N ASP A 56 -7.76 10.72 17.19
CA ASP A 56 -8.14 12.14 17.05
C ASP A 56 -7.66 12.71 15.71
N THR A 57 -6.49 12.27 15.24
CA THR A 57 -5.81 12.83 14.07
C THR A 57 -5.87 11.93 12.83
N ASN A 58 -6.15 10.64 12.99
CA ASN A 58 -6.00 9.58 11.97
C ASN A 58 -4.57 9.47 11.42
N GLU A 59 -3.57 9.93 12.18
CA GLU A 59 -2.16 9.73 11.82
C GLU A 59 -1.75 8.29 12.09
N ILE A 60 -1.01 7.71 11.15
CA ILE A 60 -0.49 6.34 11.26
C ILE A 60 0.98 6.36 11.66
N TYR A 61 1.26 5.68 12.78
CA TYR A 61 2.60 5.47 13.31
C TYR A 61 3.04 4.03 13.08
N PHE A 62 4.27 3.86 12.61
CA PHE A 62 4.92 2.56 12.48
C PHE A 62 5.64 2.21 13.78
N THR A 63 5.62 0.95 14.14
CA THR A 63 6.38 0.40 15.28
C THR A 63 7.55 -0.43 14.77
N ASP A 64 8.49 -0.76 15.67
CA ASP A 64 9.57 -1.72 15.40
C ASP A 64 9.15 -3.18 15.70
N VAL A 65 7.84 -3.44 15.83
CA VAL A 65 7.29 -4.77 16.13
C VAL A 65 6.78 -5.41 14.85
N ALA A 66 7.39 -6.53 14.47
CA ALA A 66 6.97 -7.33 13.33
C ALA A 66 5.54 -7.85 13.51
N CYS A 67 4.78 -7.91 12.42
CA CYS A 67 3.46 -8.51 12.39
C CYS A 67 3.59 -10.03 12.36
N ARG A 68 2.51 -10.72 12.77
CA ARG A 68 2.46 -12.20 12.81
C ARG A 68 2.66 -12.92 11.46
N TYR A 69 2.70 -12.18 10.36
CA TYR A 69 2.81 -12.73 9.01
C TYR A 69 4.21 -12.59 8.41
N LEU A 70 5.12 -11.86 9.08
CA LEU A 70 6.52 -11.81 8.68
C LEU A 70 7.22 -13.10 9.10
N ASP A 71 7.80 -13.80 8.13
CA ASP A 71 8.77 -14.86 8.34
C ASP A 71 10.12 -14.24 8.72
N GLU A 72 10.57 -14.47 9.95
CA GLU A 72 11.79 -13.85 10.51
C GLU A 72 13.09 -14.41 9.89
N GLU A 73 13.05 -15.60 9.30
CA GLU A 73 14.22 -16.26 8.70
C GLU A 73 14.46 -15.76 7.27
N THR A 74 13.38 -15.59 6.52
CA THR A 74 13.42 -15.19 5.11
C THR A 74 13.12 -13.70 4.88
N CYS A 75 12.63 -13.01 5.92
CA CYS A 75 12.16 -11.62 5.87
C CYS A 75 11.04 -11.43 4.82
N GLN A 76 10.07 -12.36 4.80
CA GLN A 76 8.94 -12.40 3.85
C GLN A 76 7.60 -12.50 4.57
#